data_AF-L1J2M3-F1
#
_entry.id   AF-L1J2M3-F1
#
_cell.length_a   1.000
_cell.length_b   1.000
_cell.length_c   1.000
_cell.angle_alpha   90.00
_cell.angle_beta   90.00
_cell.angle_gamma   90.00
#
_symmetry.space_group_name_H-M   'P 1'
#
loop_
_entity.id
_entity.type
_entity.pdbx_description
1 polymer ?
#
loop_
_entity_poly.entity_id
_entity_poly.type
_entity_poly.pdbx_seq_one_letter_code
_entity_poly.pdbx_strand_id
1 'polypeptide(L)'
;MPALKGKDYGKTKMKYPDFVATPSGLQYKDVKVGNGESPEDGDRVVFDWEGYTIGYYGRIFQAKNGVKGGAFADETDFQRCVLGSHTVIPGLEEGLKGMKVGGIRQLVVTPELGYPEDDPSHTRVGPKPSTFDGQRALNFVLFNKGLIDKTLLFNIKVIRIDKKDGDGNYIRKGSST
;
A
#
# COMPACT_ATOMS: atom_id res chain seq x y z
N MET A 1 19.62 -18.05 -16.65
CA MET A 1 21.08 -17.86 -16.70
C MET A 1 21.66 -17.89 -15.28
N PRO A 2 22.54 -18.84 -14.94
CA PRO A 2 23.16 -18.99 -13.61
C PRO A 2 24.05 -17.83 -13.17
N ALA A 3 24.46 -16.94 -14.09
CA ALA A 3 25.43 -15.87 -13.87
C ALA A 3 24.91 -14.68 -13.04
N LEU A 4 23.64 -14.70 -12.62
CA LEU A 4 22.98 -13.59 -11.91
C LEU A 4 22.69 -13.91 -10.43
N LYS A 5 22.93 -15.13 -9.96
CA LYS A 5 22.60 -15.54 -8.59
C LYS A 5 23.66 -15.02 -7.61
N GLY A 6 23.26 -14.15 -6.68
CA GLY A 6 24.14 -13.64 -5.60
C GLY A 6 25.00 -12.43 -5.97
N LYS A 7 24.70 -11.76 -7.08
CA LYS A 7 25.45 -10.63 -7.59
C LYS A 7 24.62 -9.34 -7.41
N ASP A 8 24.90 -8.61 -6.33
CA ASP A 8 24.25 -7.35 -5.91
C ASP A 8 24.70 -6.15 -6.76
N TYR A 9 24.37 -6.15 -8.06
CA TYR A 9 24.80 -5.13 -9.03
C TYR A 9 23.82 -3.94 -9.15
N GLY A 10 23.03 -3.61 -8.13
CA GLY A 10 21.98 -2.61 -8.30
C GLY A 10 21.46 -1.97 -7.03
N LYS A 11 22.24 -1.02 -6.49
CA LYS A 11 21.90 -0.05 -5.42
C LYS A 11 21.68 -0.69 -4.06
N THR A 12 22.52 -0.30 -3.09
CA THR A 12 22.31 -0.51 -1.66
C THR A 12 20.85 -0.27 -1.31
N LYS A 13 20.20 -1.17 -0.56
CA LYS A 13 18.85 -0.94 -0.01
C LYS A 13 18.82 0.47 0.59
N MET A 14 18.15 1.39 -0.09
CA MET A 14 18.17 2.81 0.24
C MET A 14 17.53 2.96 1.62
N LYS A 15 18.30 3.42 2.60
CA LYS A 15 17.78 3.78 3.91
C LYS A 15 17.44 5.26 3.90
N TYR A 16 16.23 5.57 4.34
CA TYR A 16 15.76 6.95 4.47
C TYR A 16 15.90 7.34 5.94
N PRO A 17 16.82 8.25 6.31
CA PRO A 17 17.16 8.51 7.71
C PRO A 17 15.99 9.00 8.58
N ASP A 18 14.99 9.61 7.95
CA ASP A 18 13.77 10.10 8.57
C ASP A 18 12.63 9.06 8.61
N PHE A 19 12.89 7.83 8.18
CA PHE A 19 11.95 6.71 8.22
C PHE A 19 12.36 5.71 9.30
N VAL A 20 11.36 5.11 9.94
CA VAL A 20 11.53 3.97 10.83
C VAL A 20 11.62 2.71 9.98
N ALA A 21 12.69 1.94 10.14
CA ALA A 21 12.86 0.64 9.50
C ALA A 21 12.33 -0.48 10.38
N THR A 22 11.62 -1.43 9.79
CA THR A 22 11.14 -2.65 10.46
C THR A 22 12.06 -3.84 10.15
N PRO A 23 11.97 -4.95 10.92
CA PRO A 23 12.77 -6.14 10.65
C PRO A 23 12.53 -6.77 9.27
N SER A 24 11.35 -6.58 8.67
CA SER A 24 11.03 -7.08 7.32
C SER A 24 11.73 -6.29 6.21
N GLY A 25 12.29 -5.12 6.54
CA GLY A 25 12.89 -4.19 5.59
C GLY A 25 11.93 -3.13 5.08
N LEU A 26 10.66 -3.15 5.51
CA LEU A 26 9.75 -2.02 5.33
C LEU A 26 10.34 -0.79 6.01
N GLN A 27 10.20 0.37 5.39
CA GLN A 27 10.47 1.64 6.05
C GLN A 27 9.22 2.49 6.00
N TYR A 28 8.91 3.20 7.08
CA TYR A 28 7.75 4.08 7.12
C TYR A 28 8.01 5.40 7.84
N LYS A 29 7.19 6.39 7.51
CA LYS A 29 7.16 7.69 8.17
C LYS A 29 5.72 8.14 8.37
N ASP A 30 5.35 8.44 9.60
CA ASP A 30 4.08 9.08 9.89
C ASP A 30 4.14 10.57 9.52
N VAL A 31 3.45 10.94 8.44
CA VAL A 31 3.29 12.35 8.03
C VAL A 31 2.28 13.03 8.94
N LYS A 32 1.24 12.29 9.31
CA LYS A 32 0.23 12.72 10.27
C LYS A 32 -0.22 11.53 11.11
N VAL A 33 -0.09 11.63 12.42
CA VAL A 33 -0.67 10.64 13.33
C VAL A 33 -2.18 10.89 13.43
N GLY A 34 -2.97 9.83 13.27
CA GLY A 34 -4.43 9.88 13.43
C GLY A 34 -4.86 9.91 14.90
N ASN A 35 -6.11 10.30 15.14
CA ASN A 35 -6.67 10.41 16.50
C ASN A 35 -7.79 9.39 16.78
N GLY A 36 -8.18 8.60 15.79
CA GLY A 36 -9.19 7.55 15.99
C GLY A 36 -8.59 6.21 16.42
N GLU A 37 -9.38 5.15 16.28
CA GLU A 37 -9.00 3.79 16.62
C GLU A 37 -7.90 3.26 15.68
N SER A 38 -7.16 2.25 16.17
CA SER A 38 -6.20 1.48 15.39
C SER A 38 -6.82 0.16 14.96
N PRO A 39 -6.49 -0.36 13.76
CA PRO A 39 -7.06 -1.61 13.28
C PRO A 39 -6.39 -2.81 13.95
N GLU A 40 -7.17 -3.86 14.15
CA GLU A 40 -6.74 -5.18 14.63
C GLU A 40 -6.90 -6.23 13.52
N ASP A 41 -6.26 -7.38 13.67
CA ASP A 41 -6.40 -8.49 12.72
C ASP A 41 -7.89 -8.92 12.67
N GLY A 42 -8.43 -9.05 11.46
CA GLY A 42 -9.84 -9.31 11.21
C GLY A 42 -10.70 -8.07 10.96
N ASP A 43 -10.21 -6.86 11.23
CA ASP A 43 -10.91 -5.63 10.89
C ASP A 43 -10.85 -5.32 9.40
N ARG A 44 -11.91 -4.71 8.85
CA ARG A 44 -11.86 -4.15 7.50
C ARG A 44 -11.39 -2.70 7.55
N VAL A 45 -10.20 -2.47 7.03
CA VAL A 45 -9.61 -1.13 6.93
C VAL A 45 -10.02 -0.51 5.60
N VAL A 46 -10.55 0.71 5.65
CA VAL A 46 -10.85 1.52 4.46
C VAL A 46 -9.83 2.64 4.38
N PHE A 47 -9.11 2.72 3.28
CA PHE A 47 -7.99 3.64 3.13
C PHE A 47 -7.90 4.24 1.73
N ASP A 48 -7.36 5.45 1.67
CA ASP A 48 -6.94 6.11 0.44
C ASP A 48 -5.45 5.87 0.21
N TRP A 49 -5.00 5.84 -1.04
CA TRP A 49 -3.61 5.53 -1.35
C TRP A 49 -3.09 6.18 -2.64
N GLU A 50 -1.80 6.45 -2.64
CA GLU A 50 -1.01 6.89 -3.79
C GLU A 50 0.19 5.96 -3.94
N GLY A 51 0.72 5.85 -5.16
CA GLY A 51 1.81 4.93 -5.49
C GLY A 51 2.82 5.53 -6.46
N TYR A 52 4.11 5.34 -6.14
CA TYR A 52 5.24 5.85 -6.93
C TYR A 52 6.33 4.79 -7.12
N THR A 53 6.96 4.76 -8.30
CA THR A 53 8.08 3.86 -8.60
C THR A 53 9.42 4.49 -8.21
N ILE A 54 9.69 4.70 -6.92
CA ILE A 54 10.88 5.45 -6.47
C ILE A 54 12.22 4.79 -6.84
N GLY A 55 12.27 3.47 -6.97
CA GLY A 55 13.45 2.76 -7.50
C GLY A 55 13.72 3.05 -8.98
N TYR A 56 12.70 3.53 -9.71
CA TYR A 56 12.73 3.82 -11.14
C TYR A 56 12.06 5.17 -11.48
N TYR A 57 12.86 6.24 -11.40
CA TYR A 57 12.49 7.62 -11.77
C TYR A 57 11.30 8.25 -11.01
N GLY A 58 10.76 7.61 -9.98
CA GLY A 58 9.71 8.18 -9.14
C GLY A 58 8.38 8.44 -9.86
N ARG A 59 8.07 7.69 -10.91
CA ARG A 59 6.83 7.88 -11.66
C ARG A 59 5.62 7.52 -10.82
N ILE A 60 4.59 8.36 -10.90
CA ILE A 60 3.29 8.09 -10.29
C ILE A 60 2.63 6.95 -11.07
N PHE A 61 2.21 5.91 -10.35
CA PHE A 61 1.40 4.84 -10.91
C PHE A 61 -0.01 4.82 -10.33
N GLN A 62 -0.23 5.46 -9.19
CA GLN A 62 -1.56 5.80 -8.67
C GLN A 62 -1.50 7.20 -8.07
N ALA A 63 -2.34 8.11 -8.58
CA ALA A 63 -2.52 9.44 -8.01
C ALA A 63 -3.77 9.45 -7.14
N LYS A 64 -3.86 10.43 -6.24
CA LYS A 64 -5.11 10.73 -5.54
C LYS A 64 -6.14 11.24 -6.53
N ASN A 65 -7.31 10.60 -6.56
CA ASN A 65 -8.41 11.03 -7.43
C ASN A 65 -9.07 12.30 -6.86
N GLY A 66 -8.63 13.47 -7.33
CA GLY A 66 -9.37 14.73 -7.24
C GLY A 66 -9.70 15.26 -5.84
N VAL A 67 -10.59 16.26 -5.80
CA VAL A 67 -11.01 16.96 -4.57
C VAL A 67 -11.98 16.07 -3.78
N LYS A 68 -11.47 15.13 -2.97
CA LYS A 68 -12.31 14.28 -2.12
C LYS A 68 -12.08 14.54 -0.62
N GLY A 69 -13.17 14.96 0.03
CA GLY A 69 -13.25 15.61 1.35
C GLY A 69 -14.40 16.65 1.43
N GLY A 70 -14.91 17.10 0.28
CA GLY A 70 -16.24 17.73 0.19
C GLY A 70 -17.35 16.68 0.18
N ALA A 71 -18.60 17.11 0.32
CA ALA A 71 -19.81 16.27 0.44
C ALA A 71 -20.04 15.24 -0.70
N PHE A 72 -19.19 15.19 -1.73
CA PHE A 72 -19.31 14.38 -2.94
C PHE A 72 -18.19 13.35 -3.12
N ALA A 73 -17.35 13.12 -2.11
CA ALA A 73 -16.39 12.01 -2.14
C ALA A 73 -17.13 10.67 -2.05
N ASP A 74 -17.38 10.03 -3.19
CA ASP A 74 -18.04 8.71 -3.23
C ASP A 74 -17.22 7.65 -2.46
N GLU A 75 -17.90 6.80 -1.69
CA GLU A 75 -17.28 5.72 -0.92
C GLU A 75 -16.64 4.65 -1.82
N THR A 76 -17.04 4.57 -3.08
CA THR A 76 -16.49 3.64 -4.07
C THR A 76 -15.03 3.90 -4.41
N ASP A 77 -14.49 5.09 -4.10
CA ASP A 77 -13.11 5.46 -4.43
C ASP A 77 -12.05 4.91 -3.48
N PHE A 78 -12.43 4.46 -2.29
CA PHE A 78 -11.45 4.01 -1.30
C PHE A 78 -11.14 2.52 -1.43
N GLN A 79 -9.89 2.17 -1.18
CA GLN A 79 -9.47 0.79 -1.10
C GLN A 79 -9.89 0.16 0.24
N ARG A 80 -10.15 -1.15 0.21
CA ARG A 80 -10.54 -1.93 1.38
C ARG A 80 -9.69 -3.18 1.48
N CYS A 81 -9.24 -3.50 2.69
CA CYS A 81 -8.64 -4.80 2.98
C CYS A 81 -9.09 -5.26 4.37
N VAL A 82 -9.13 -6.58 4.57
CA VAL A 82 -9.29 -7.15 5.90
C VAL A 82 -7.89 -7.43 6.43
N LEU A 83 -7.55 -6.87 7.58
CA LEU A 83 -6.22 -7.04 8.13
C LEU A 83 -5.98 -8.50 8.51
N GLY A 84 -4.87 -9.08 8.07
CA GLY A 84 -4.58 -10.51 8.23
C GLY A 84 -5.17 -11.40 7.12
N SER A 85 -5.87 -10.85 6.12
CA SER A 85 -6.42 -11.65 5.01
C SER A 85 -5.50 -11.76 3.80
N HIS A 86 -4.36 -11.07 3.79
CA HIS A 86 -3.37 -11.13 2.70
C HIS A 86 -3.92 -10.77 1.31
N THR A 87 -4.87 -9.84 1.24
CA THR A 87 -5.47 -9.34 -0.03
C THR A 87 -4.82 -8.06 -0.54
N VAL A 88 -3.87 -7.50 0.21
CA VAL A 88 -2.99 -6.40 -0.21
C VAL A 88 -1.54 -6.81 -0.02
N ILE A 89 -0.62 -6.11 -0.68
CA ILE A 89 0.81 -6.43 -0.61
C ILE A 89 1.31 -6.43 0.85
N PRO A 90 2.26 -7.32 1.21
CA PRO A 90 2.71 -7.47 2.59
C PRO A 90 3.16 -6.16 3.24
N GLY A 91 3.83 -5.28 2.50
CA GLY A 91 4.29 -3.99 3.00
C GLY A 91 3.14 -3.04 3.38
N LEU A 92 2.00 -3.10 2.69
CA LEU A 92 0.81 -2.33 3.07
C LEU A 92 0.11 -2.94 4.27
N GLU A 93 -0.02 -4.27 4.32
CA GLU A 93 -0.64 -4.96 5.45
C GLU A 93 0.13 -4.70 6.75
N GLU A 94 1.45 -4.79 6.71
CA GLU A 94 2.33 -4.40 7.82
C GLU A 94 2.24 -2.88 8.11
N GLY A 95 2.28 -2.04 7.08
CA GLY A 95 2.27 -0.58 7.23
C GLY A 95 0.98 -0.02 7.83
N LEU A 96 -0.16 -0.68 7.60
CA LEU A 96 -1.46 -0.35 8.21
C LEU A 96 -1.53 -0.72 9.69
N LYS A 97 -0.76 -1.72 10.15
CA LYS A 97 -0.69 -2.08 11.57
C LYS A 97 -0.14 -0.88 12.36
N GLY A 98 -0.83 -0.55 13.45
CA GLY A 98 -0.48 0.58 14.32
C GLY A 98 -0.80 1.97 13.74
N MET A 99 -1.37 2.09 12.53
CA MET A 99 -1.96 3.36 12.10
C MET A 99 -3.25 3.65 12.89
N LYS A 100 -3.64 4.93 12.92
CA LYS A 100 -4.92 5.37 13.48
C LYS A 100 -5.79 6.01 12.40
N VAL A 101 -7.11 5.89 12.55
CA VAL A 101 -8.06 6.60 11.68
C VAL A 101 -7.72 8.10 11.60
N GLY A 102 -7.68 8.62 10.37
CA GLY A 102 -7.27 9.99 10.05
C GLY A 102 -5.77 10.20 9.88
N GLY A 103 -4.95 9.17 10.16
CA GLY A 103 -3.51 9.21 9.99
C GLY A 103 -3.07 9.06 8.54
N ILE A 104 -1.91 9.61 8.21
CA ILE A 104 -1.25 9.54 6.91
C ILE A 104 0.17 9.02 7.13
N ARG A 105 0.53 7.95 6.42
CA ARG A 105 1.83 7.30 6.50
C ARG A 105 2.43 7.11 5.10
N GLN A 106 3.72 7.37 4.97
CA GLN A 106 4.48 6.98 3.80
C GLN A 106 5.16 5.65 4.08
N LEU A 107 5.18 4.77 3.09
CA LEU A 107 5.81 3.46 3.13
C LEU A 107 6.79 3.35 1.97
N VAL A 108 8.01 2.92 2.26
CA VAL A 108 8.98 2.46 1.27
C VAL A 108 8.94 0.95 1.28
N VAL A 109 8.41 0.39 0.20
CA VAL A 109 8.14 -1.04 0.05
C VAL A 109 9.21 -1.65 -0.84
N THR A 110 10.00 -2.58 -0.29
CA THR A 110 10.99 -3.34 -1.05
C THR A 110 10.31 -4.36 -1.96
N PRO A 111 11.01 -4.90 -2.97
CA PRO A 111 10.41 -5.87 -3.89
C PRO A 111 9.81 -7.10 -3.19
N GLU A 112 10.42 -7.56 -2.09
CA GLU A 112 9.96 -8.72 -1.32
C GLU A 112 8.65 -8.46 -0.55
N LEU A 113 8.34 -7.19 -0.28
CA LEU A 113 7.11 -6.76 0.40
C LEU A 113 6.08 -6.17 -0.57
N GLY A 114 6.39 -6.21 -1.87
CA GLY A 114 5.58 -5.66 -2.95
C GLY A 114 4.63 -6.67 -3.59
N TYR A 115 4.37 -6.48 -4.88
CA TYR A 115 3.48 -7.35 -5.65
C TYR A 115 4.19 -8.65 -6.05
N PRO A 116 3.49 -9.80 -6.01
CA PRO A 116 4.08 -11.07 -6.39
C PRO A 116 4.28 -11.15 -7.91
N GLU A 117 5.38 -11.76 -8.35
CA GLU A 117 5.76 -11.81 -9.77
C GLU A 117 4.79 -12.65 -10.63
N ASP A 118 4.03 -13.55 -10.01
CA ASP A 118 3.04 -14.43 -10.65
C ASP A 118 1.60 -13.85 -10.62
N ASP A 119 1.42 -12.57 -10.28
CA ASP A 119 0.12 -11.86 -10.37
C ASP A 119 0.25 -10.56 -11.21
N PRO A 120 0.51 -10.65 -12.53
CA PRO A 120 0.68 -9.47 -13.38
C PRO A 120 -0.56 -8.59 -13.54
N SER A 121 -1.72 -9.14 -13.19
CA SER A 121 -3.01 -8.45 -13.25
C SER A 121 -3.40 -7.80 -11.91
N HIS A 122 -2.65 -8.04 -10.83
CA HIS A 122 -2.92 -7.59 -9.46
C HIS A 122 -4.33 -7.96 -9.00
N THR A 123 -4.72 -9.20 -9.26
CA THR A 123 -6.07 -9.72 -8.99
C THR A 123 -6.16 -10.47 -7.68
N ARG A 124 -5.04 -11.06 -7.24
CA ARG A 124 -4.93 -11.78 -5.97
C ARG A 124 -4.47 -10.85 -4.86
N VAL A 125 -3.53 -9.96 -5.16
CA VAL A 125 -2.96 -9.02 -4.20
C VAL A 125 -3.01 -7.60 -4.74
N GLY A 126 -3.75 -6.73 -4.03
CA GLY A 126 -3.87 -5.32 -4.35
C GLY A 126 -2.89 -4.42 -3.59
N PRO A 127 -3.05 -3.09 -3.68
CA PRO A 127 -4.07 -2.40 -4.46
C PRO A 127 -3.69 -2.31 -5.93
N LYS A 128 -4.68 -2.39 -6.82
CA LYS A 128 -4.47 -2.27 -8.26
C LYS A 128 -4.65 -0.81 -8.69
N PRO A 129 -3.77 -0.26 -9.54
CA PRO A 129 -3.98 1.09 -10.06
C PRO A 129 -5.28 1.20 -10.86
N SER A 130 -6.02 2.27 -10.59
CA SER A 130 -7.35 2.53 -11.18
C SER A 130 -7.32 2.84 -12.68
N THR A 131 -6.20 3.36 -13.18
CA THR A 131 -6.03 3.72 -14.61
C THR A 131 -5.18 2.69 -15.34
N PHE A 132 -5.42 2.56 -16.64
CA PHE A 132 -4.61 1.71 -17.52
C PHE A 132 -3.14 2.17 -17.55
N ASP A 133 -2.90 3.47 -17.63
CA ASP A 133 -1.55 4.04 -17.62
C ASP A 133 -0.82 3.76 -16.30
N GLY A 134 -1.54 3.84 -15.17
CA GLY A 134 -1.02 3.46 -13.86
C GLY A 134 -0.61 2.00 -13.80
N GLN A 135 -1.46 1.10 -14.30
CA GLN A 135 -1.14 -0.32 -14.39
C GLN A 135 0.09 -0.57 -15.28
N ARG A 136 0.20 0.12 -16.42
CA ARG A 136 1.38 0.02 -17.29
C ARG A 136 2.64 0.54 -16.61
N ALA A 137 2.58 1.67 -15.91
CA ALA A 137 3.71 2.24 -15.21
C ALA A 137 4.23 1.32 -14.11
N LEU A 138 3.33 0.76 -13.29
CA LEU A 138 3.67 -0.23 -12.28
C LEU A 138 4.27 -1.49 -12.91
N ASN A 139 3.58 -2.07 -13.89
CA ASN A 139 4.00 -3.32 -14.53
C ASN A 139 5.31 -3.20 -15.30
N PHE A 140 5.61 -2.03 -15.86
CA PHE A 140 6.89 -1.76 -16.48
C PHE A 140 8.04 -1.95 -15.49
N VAL A 141 7.85 -1.57 -14.22
CA VAL A 141 8.86 -1.73 -13.17
C VAL A 141 8.89 -3.15 -12.62
N LEU A 142 7.72 -3.72 -12.30
CA LEU A 142 7.65 -5.06 -11.70
C LEU A 142 8.20 -6.15 -12.63
N PHE A 143 7.90 -6.07 -13.93
CA PHE A 143 8.22 -7.12 -14.90
C PHE A 143 9.40 -6.78 -15.81
N ASN A 144 10.15 -5.73 -15.49
CA ASN A 144 11.38 -5.45 -16.19
C ASN A 144 12.40 -6.57 -15.96
N LYS A 145 12.98 -7.07 -17.05
CA LYS A 145 14.03 -8.13 -17.01
C LYS A 145 15.44 -7.55 -16.86
N GLY A 146 15.60 -6.23 -16.95
CA GLY A 146 16.85 -5.53 -16.69
C GLY A 146 17.10 -5.34 -15.19
N LEU A 147 18.29 -4.84 -14.87
CA LEU A 147 18.66 -4.48 -13.50
C LEU A 147 18.04 -3.13 -13.14
N ILE A 148 16.78 -3.14 -12.71
CA ILE A 148 16.11 -1.96 -12.14
C ILE A 148 15.74 -2.21 -10.69
N ASP A 149 15.81 -1.15 -9.89
CA ASP A 149 15.32 -1.14 -8.53
C ASP A 149 13.79 -1.07 -8.57
N LYS A 150 13.13 -2.11 -8.03
CA LYS A 150 11.67 -2.24 -8.00
C LYS A 150 11.05 -1.70 -6.70
N THR A 151 11.81 -0.94 -5.91
CA THR A 151 11.30 -0.29 -4.69
C THR A 151 10.18 0.69 -5.03
N LEU A 152 9.09 0.60 -4.29
CA LEU A 152 7.90 1.44 -4.44
C LEU A 152 7.74 2.34 -3.22
N LEU A 153 7.10 3.49 -3.42
CA LEU A 153 6.60 4.34 -2.34
C LEU A 153 5.07 4.32 -2.36
N PHE A 154 4.48 4.16 -1.19
CA PHE A 154 3.05 4.36 -0.99
C PHE A 154 2.80 5.48 0.01
N ASN A 155 1.89 6.39 -0.30
CA ASN A 155 1.27 7.24 0.72
C ASN A 155 -0.09 6.65 1.02
N ILE A 156 -0.38 6.38 2.29
CA ILE A 156 -1.67 5.83 2.71
C ILE A 156 -2.33 6.70 3.76
N LYS A 157 -3.66 6.80 3.67
CA LYS A 157 -4.49 7.48 4.67
C LYS A 157 -5.60 6.56 5.14
N VAL A 158 -5.65 6.28 6.44
CA VAL A 158 -6.75 5.50 7.02
C VAL A 158 -7.99 6.39 7.11
N ILE A 159 -9.05 6.00 6.40
CA ILE A 159 -10.32 6.73 6.35
C ILE A 159 -11.24 6.25 7.46
N ARG A 160 -11.37 4.94 7.63
CA ARG A 160 -12.17 4.31 8.70
C ARG A 160 -11.77 2.85 8.91
N ILE A 161 -12.33 2.27 9.96
CA ILE A 161 -12.24 0.86 10.30
C ILE A 161 -13.67 0.35 10.48
N ASP A 162 -14.02 -0.72 9.80
CA ASP A 162 -15.30 -1.41 9.95
C ASP A 162 -15.06 -2.73 10.71
N LYS A 163 -15.92 -3.02 11.70
CA LYS A 163 -15.83 -4.21 12.55
C LYS A 163 -16.73 -5.32 12.02
N LYS A 164 -16.36 -6.59 12.23
CA LYS A 164 -17.25 -7.73 11.93
C LYS A 164 -18.47 -7.72 12.84
N ASP A 165 -19.64 -8.03 12.30
CA ASP A 165 -20.91 -8.10 13.04
C ASP A 165 -21.23 -9.50 13.59
N GLY A 166 -20.41 -10.51 13.26
CA GLY A 166 -20.63 -11.91 13.66
C GLY A 166 -21.34 -12.76 12.60
N ASP A 167 -22.04 -12.12 11.65
CA ASP A 167 -22.75 -12.78 10.54
C ASP A 167 -21.93 -12.78 9.23
N GLY A 168 -20.65 -12.41 9.33
CA GLY A 168 -19.73 -12.32 8.20
C GLY A 168 -19.77 -10.99 7.46
N ASN A 169 -20.58 -10.02 7.89
CA ASN A 169 -20.56 -8.67 7.34
C ASN A 169 -19.68 -7.73 8.16
N TYR A 170 -19.52 -6.51 7.67
CA TYR A 170 -18.74 -5.46 8.31
C TYR A 170 -19.58 -4.22 8.50
N ILE A 171 -19.67 -3.76 9.73
CA ILE A 171 -20.45 -2.59 10.14
C ILE A 171 -19.54 -1.40 10.42
N ARG A 172 -19.98 -0.23 9.95
CA ARG A 172 -19.35 1.05 10.25
C ARG A 172 -19.73 1.46 11.67
N LYS A 173 -18.73 1.68 12.53
CA LYS A 173 -18.96 2.17 13.89
C LYS A 173 -19.59 3.58 13.83
N GLY A 174 -20.78 3.74 14.42
CA GLY A 174 -21.54 5.00 14.40
C GLY A 174 -22.67 5.06 13.36
N SER A 175 -22.89 4.00 12.57
CA SER A 175 -24.12 3.82 11.78
C SER A 175 -25.16 3.05 12.60
N SER A 176 -25.56 3.63 13.74
CA SER A 176 -26.83 3.26 14.38
C SER A 176 -27.84 4.29 13.93
N THR A 177 -28.84 3.86 13.16
CA THR A 177 -30.11 4.59 13.00
C THR A 177 -30.73 4.87 14.37
#